data_AF-A0A7D8USL0-F1
#
_entry.id   AF-A0A7D8USL0-F1
#
_cell.length_a   1.000
_cell.length_b   1.000
_cell.length_c   1.000
_cell.angle_alpha   90.00
_cell.angle_beta   90.00
_cell.angle_gamma   90.00
#
_symmetry.space_group_name_H-M   'P 1'
#
loop_
_entity.id
_entity.type
_entity.pdbx_description
1 polymer ?
#
loop_
_entity_poly.entity_id
_entity_poly.type
_entity_poly.pdbx_seq_one_letter_code
_entity_poly.pdbx_strand_id
1 'polypeptide(L)'
;MESFEAMQARHRREQKDLQSRITQKKKGATKKTRKGVNTECEELERQLKERHDQEGAALGGGDLVPGDNEVPTDDEPTDVKGVTQSLETTTIAEPPTSDNGQPRKRNRQKERLARRTAEQEAVVEEAKKEAANQPDPKAIERDIMLKQFKAQGLAEKGIRPDGHCLFSAVADQLSQMGIPLGTGSDAELKEDQRYKAVRKAAARYIEGHPGDFLAWLDEPLDKYVEKIRDTAEWGGHLELLALAKTYNVEICVCKTEGPKI
;
A
#
# COMPACT_ATOMS: atom_id res chain seq x y z
N MET A 1 12.55 51.92 17.42
CA MET A 1 11.92 51.45 18.68
C MET A 1 10.60 50.84 18.28
N GLU A 2 10.44 49.53 18.46
CA GLU A 2 9.19 48.83 18.15
C GLU A 2 8.10 49.27 19.15
N SER A 3 6.87 49.51 18.69
CA SER A 3 5.77 49.85 19.60
C SER A 3 5.32 48.62 20.38
N PHE A 4 4.80 48.83 21.60
CA PHE A 4 4.27 47.74 22.43
C PHE A 4 3.19 46.91 21.72
N GLU A 5 2.32 47.57 20.94
CA GLU A 5 1.29 46.91 20.14
C GLU A 5 1.87 46.05 19.00
N ALA A 6 2.93 46.53 18.33
CA ALA A 6 3.63 45.77 17.30
C ALA A 6 4.33 44.52 17.87
N MET A 7 4.92 44.64 19.07
CA MET A 7 5.53 43.51 19.79
C MET A 7 4.48 42.45 20.17
N GLN A 8 3.34 42.84 20.74
CA GLN A 8 2.27 41.89 21.06
C GLN A 8 1.69 41.20 19.82
N ALA A 9 1.54 41.92 18.71
CA ALA A 9 1.10 41.34 17.44
C ALA A 9 2.09 40.31 16.90
N ARG A 10 3.41 40.57 17.05
CA ARG A 10 4.47 39.60 16.73
C ARG A 10 4.39 38.37 17.64
N HIS A 11 4.23 38.56 18.95
CA HIS A 11 4.11 37.44 19.91
C HIS A 11 2.94 36.52 19.58
N ARG A 12 1.76 37.07 19.24
CA ARG A 12 0.59 36.28 18.80
C ARG A 12 0.86 35.48 17.52
N ARG A 13 1.64 36.02 16.59
CA ARG A 13 2.02 35.33 15.35
C ARG A 13 3.00 34.20 15.63
N GLU A 14 4.02 34.46 16.45
CA GLU A 14 5.02 33.46 16.84
C GLU A 14 4.41 32.29 17.62
N GLN A 15 3.42 32.55 18.48
CA GLN A 15 2.69 31.49 19.19
C GLN A 15 1.91 30.59 18.22
N LYS A 16 1.21 31.17 17.24
CA LYS A 16 0.48 30.41 16.22
C LYS A 16 1.42 29.57 15.34
N ASP A 17 2.54 30.16 14.92
CA ASP A 17 3.54 29.48 14.12
C ASP A 17 4.19 28.33 14.91
N LEU A 18 4.44 28.52 16.20
CA LEU A 18 4.96 27.47 17.08
C LEU A 18 3.95 26.33 17.26
N GLN A 19 2.67 26.61 17.50
CA GLN A 19 1.62 25.60 17.62
C GLN A 19 1.49 24.75 16.34
N SER A 20 1.57 25.39 15.17
CA SER A 20 1.58 24.70 13.87
C SER A 20 2.78 23.74 13.76
N ARG A 21 3.97 24.21 14.14
CA ARG A 21 5.21 23.41 14.12
C ARG A 21 5.18 22.22 15.10
N ILE A 22 4.63 22.42 16.30
CA ILE A 22 4.45 21.36 17.30
C ILE A 22 3.48 20.29 16.78
N THR A 23 2.37 20.70 16.17
CA THR A 23 1.40 19.78 15.58
C THR A 23 2.03 18.92 14.48
N GLN A 24 2.84 19.53 13.62
CA GLN A 24 3.56 18.83 12.56
C GLN A 24 4.60 17.85 13.12
N LYS A 25 5.41 18.27 14.11
CA LYS A 25 6.40 17.42 14.79
C LYS A 25 5.75 16.22 15.48
N LYS A 26 4.66 16.43 16.23
CA LYS A 26 3.92 15.36 16.92
C LYS A 26 3.28 14.38 15.93
N LYS A 27 2.81 14.85 14.77
CA LYS A 27 2.25 14.01 13.70
C LYS A 27 3.30 13.14 13.02
N GLY A 28 4.54 13.63 12.88
CA GLY A 28 5.66 12.87 12.30
C GLY A 28 6.36 11.89 13.27
N ALA A 29 6.03 11.94 14.56
CA ALA A 29 6.70 11.14 15.58
C ALA A 29 6.24 9.67 15.58
N THR A 30 7.20 8.75 15.56
CA THR A 30 6.98 7.30 15.68
C THR A 30 6.96 6.85 17.14
N LYS A 31 6.47 5.63 17.42
CA LYS A 31 6.37 5.09 18.80
C LYS A 31 7.71 5.16 19.58
N LYS A 32 8.85 5.02 18.90
CA LYS A 32 10.20 5.09 19.49
C LYS A 32 10.67 6.53 19.76
N THR A 33 10.17 7.52 19.03
CA THR A 33 10.65 8.92 19.06
C THR A 33 9.69 9.88 19.76
N ARG A 34 8.44 9.46 20.01
CA ARG A 34 7.36 10.28 20.60
C ARG A 34 7.74 10.95 21.93
N LYS A 35 8.47 10.26 22.82
CA LYS A 35 8.89 10.84 24.10
C LYS A 35 9.87 12.00 23.89
N GLY A 36 10.89 11.82 23.05
CA GLY A 36 11.87 12.87 22.74
C GLY A 36 11.24 14.07 22.01
N VAL A 37 10.33 13.80 21.07
CA VAL A 37 9.61 14.87 20.35
C VAL A 37 8.70 15.68 21.29
N ASN A 38 8.06 15.05 22.27
CA ASN A 38 7.25 15.77 23.26
C ASN A 38 8.10 16.69 24.13
N THR A 39 9.23 16.19 24.66
CA THR A 39 10.16 17.00 25.45
C THR A 39 10.74 18.16 24.64
N GLU A 40 11.05 17.95 23.35
CA GLU A 40 11.50 19.03 22.46
C GLU A 40 10.40 20.09 22.26
N CYS A 41 9.13 19.69 22.14
CA CYS A 41 8.02 20.64 22.00
C CYS A 41 7.80 21.47 23.27
N GLU A 42 7.87 20.84 24.45
CA GLU A 42 7.77 21.52 25.74
C GLU A 42 8.90 22.54 25.94
N GLU A 43 10.12 22.19 25.53
CA GLU A 43 11.27 23.08 25.57
C GLU A 43 11.09 24.30 24.66
N LEU A 44 10.58 24.10 23.44
CA LEU A 44 10.32 25.18 22.50
C LEU A 44 9.23 26.16 23.00
N GLU A 45 8.19 25.66 23.65
CA GLU A 45 7.15 26.48 24.28
C GLU A 45 7.72 27.31 25.43
N ARG A 46 8.55 26.68 26.28
CA ARG A 46 9.22 27.36 27.39
C ARG A 46 10.12 28.49 26.91
N GLN A 47 10.95 28.24 25.91
CA GLN A 47 11.87 29.25 25.37
C GLN A 47 11.16 30.43 24.71
N LEU A 48 10.04 30.18 24.02
CA LEU A 48 9.26 31.26 23.40
C LEU A 48 8.60 32.13 24.47
N LYS A 49 8.02 31.50 25.49
CA LYS A 49 7.39 32.21 26.60
C LYS A 49 8.41 33.07 27.36
N GLU A 50 9.56 32.51 27.70
CA GLU A 50 10.62 33.24 28.39
C GLU A 50 11.11 34.45 27.58
N ARG A 51 11.23 34.31 26.26
CA ARG A 51 11.59 35.44 25.38
C ARG A 51 10.51 36.51 25.36
N HIS A 52 9.22 36.13 25.25
CA HIS A 52 8.11 37.08 25.26
C HIS A 52 8.02 37.83 26.60
N ASP A 53 8.24 37.13 27.72
CA ASP A 53 8.26 37.72 29.05
C ASP A 53 9.43 38.71 29.21
N GLN A 54 10.63 38.37 28.70
CA GLN A 54 11.80 39.26 28.70
C GLN A 54 11.60 40.50 27.81
N GLU A 55 11.03 40.33 26.62
CA GLU A 55 10.72 41.44 25.71
C GLU A 55 9.66 42.38 26.30
N GLY A 56 8.65 41.81 26.97
CA GLY A 56 7.64 42.56 27.71
C GLY A 56 8.23 43.35 28.87
N ALA A 57 9.10 42.73 29.66
CA ALA A 57 9.79 43.39 30.78
C ALA A 57 10.75 44.49 30.33
N ALA A 58 11.44 44.32 29.20
CA ALA A 58 12.39 45.29 28.66
C ALA A 58 11.71 46.56 28.08
N LEU A 59 10.47 46.44 27.61
CA LEU A 59 9.70 47.56 27.04
C LEU A 59 8.65 48.12 28.03
N GLY A 60 8.37 47.42 29.12
CA GLY A 60 7.46 47.82 30.21
C GLY A 60 8.11 48.57 31.38
N GLY A 61 9.21 49.29 31.14
CA GLY A 61 9.82 50.19 32.13
C GLY A 61 9.08 51.53 32.21
N GLY A 62 7.85 51.53 32.72
CA GLY A 62 7.04 52.74 32.89
C GLY A 62 5.58 52.48 33.24
N ASP A 63 5.32 52.42 34.55
CA ASP A 63 4.03 52.53 35.25
C ASP A 63 2.96 51.44 35.06
N LEU A 64 2.57 50.87 36.20
CA LEU A 64 1.44 49.96 36.37
C LEU A 64 0.14 50.74 36.21
N VAL A 65 -0.61 50.46 35.13
CA VAL A 65 -2.05 50.68 35.12
C VAL A 65 -2.72 49.34 34.80
N PRO A 66 -3.53 48.78 35.72
CA PRO A 66 -4.44 47.69 35.41
C PRO A 66 -5.52 48.24 34.46
N GLY A 67 -5.21 48.22 33.17
CA GLY A 67 -6.13 48.59 32.10
C GLY A 67 -6.93 47.38 31.68
N ASP A 68 -8.08 47.23 32.33
CA ASP A 68 -9.19 46.38 31.92
C ASP A 68 -9.51 46.66 30.44
N ASN A 69 -9.17 45.72 29.57
CA ASN A 69 -9.63 45.69 28.19
C ASN A 69 -9.81 44.22 27.81
N GLU A 70 -10.94 43.70 28.30
CA GLU A 70 -11.59 42.52 27.78
C GLU A 70 -11.73 42.62 26.26
N VAL A 71 -10.98 41.76 25.55
CA VAL A 71 -11.43 41.23 24.27
C VAL A 71 -11.43 39.71 24.42
N PRO A 72 -12.54 39.01 24.13
CA PRO A 72 -12.80 37.68 24.67
C PRO A 72 -11.80 36.66 24.12
N THR A 73 -10.94 36.15 24.98
CA THR A 73 -10.22 34.91 24.75
C THR A 73 -11.05 33.78 25.33
N ASP A 74 -11.55 32.90 24.47
CA ASP A 74 -12.09 31.60 24.84
C ASP A 74 -11.08 30.90 25.78
N ASP A 75 -11.45 30.86 27.06
CA ASP A 75 -10.84 30.04 28.08
C ASP A 75 -11.22 28.57 27.80
N GLU A 76 -10.29 27.82 27.20
CA GLU A 76 -10.21 26.37 27.38
C GLU A 76 -8.88 26.08 28.10
N PRO A 77 -8.89 25.88 29.42
CA PRO A 77 -7.75 25.33 30.13
C PRO A 77 -7.73 23.83 29.88
N THR A 78 -6.95 23.35 28.91
CA THR A 78 -6.64 21.92 28.83
C THR A 78 -5.62 21.59 29.92
N ASP A 79 -6.14 21.31 31.12
CA ASP A 79 -5.42 20.65 32.20
C ASP A 79 -5.09 19.21 31.77
N VAL A 80 -3.87 19.03 31.24
CA VAL A 80 -3.26 17.73 30.98
C VAL A 80 -2.53 17.25 32.24
N LYS A 81 -3.29 16.99 33.31
CA LYS A 81 -2.84 16.18 34.47
C LYS A 81 -3.93 15.21 34.89
N GLY A 82 -4.06 14.10 34.17
CA GLY A 82 -5.02 13.06 34.59
C GLY A 82 -5.18 11.87 33.65
N VAL A 83 -4.10 11.38 33.03
CA VAL A 83 -4.17 10.14 32.23
C VAL A 83 -3.06 9.18 32.64
N THR A 84 -2.94 8.90 33.94
CA THR A 84 -2.19 7.74 34.46
C THR A 84 -2.75 7.35 35.82
N GLN A 85 -3.89 6.65 35.83
CA GLN A 85 -4.35 5.68 36.85
C GLN A 85 -5.89 5.59 36.79
N SER A 86 -6.38 4.62 36.03
CA SER A 86 -7.65 3.90 36.29
C SER A 86 -7.85 2.84 35.22
N LEU A 87 -6.89 1.92 35.17
CA LEU A 87 -7.10 0.57 34.66
C LEU A 87 -6.87 -0.31 35.88
N GLU A 88 -7.89 -0.45 36.71
CA GLU A 88 -8.13 -1.62 37.56
C GLU A 88 -9.40 -1.39 38.38
N THR A 89 -10.17 -2.46 38.50
CA THR A 89 -11.35 -2.66 39.36
C THR A 89 -12.71 -2.46 38.69
N THR A 90 -13.07 -3.47 37.91
CA THR A 90 -14.42 -4.03 37.84
C THR A 90 -14.98 -4.29 39.24
N THR A 91 -16.04 -3.59 39.66
CA THR A 91 -17.01 -4.15 40.61
C THR A 91 -18.38 -3.52 40.43
N ILE A 92 -19.37 -4.40 40.32
CA ILE A 92 -20.80 -4.16 40.18
C ILE A 92 -21.36 -3.67 41.53
N ALA A 93 -22.11 -2.56 41.53
CA ALA A 93 -23.18 -2.30 42.51
C ALA A 93 -24.10 -1.16 42.00
N GLU A 94 -25.41 -1.38 42.07
CA GLU A 94 -26.48 -0.41 41.77
C GLU A 94 -26.72 0.57 42.95
N PRO A 95 -27.73 1.47 42.92
CA PRO A 95 -27.52 2.92 42.94
C PRO A 95 -27.83 3.56 44.31
N PRO A 96 -27.62 4.89 44.44
CA PRO A 96 -28.73 5.66 44.99
C PRO A 96 -29.10 6.86 44.13
N THR A 97 -30.41 7.06 44.13
CA THR A 97 -31.18 8.20 43.65
C THR A 97 -30.60 9.53 44.10
N SER A 98 -30.45 10.45 43.16
CA SER A 98 -30.65 11.88 43.42
C SER A 98 -31.17 12.52 42.14
N ASP A 99 -32.44 12.88 42.22
CA ASP A 99 -33.15 13.80 41.34
C ASP A 99 -32.44 15.15 41.35
N ASN A 100 -31.93 15.56 40.19
CA ASN A 100 -31.73 16.97 39.92
C ASN A 100 -31.82 17.20 38.41
N GLY A 101 -32.95 17.79 37.99
CA GLY A 101 -33.23 18.18 36.63
C GLY A 101 -32.25 19.24 36.13
N GLN A 102 -31.23 18.81 35.39
CA GLN A 102 -30.55 19.66 34.43
C GLN A 102 -30.45 18.92 33.09
N PRO A 103 -30.89 19.53 31.97
CA PRO A 103 -30.81 18.90 30.67
C PRO A 103 -29.33 18.74 30.31
N ARG A 104 -28.81 17.52 30.39
CA ARG A 104 -27.44 17.19 29.96
C ARG A 104 -27.28 17.71 28.54
N LYS A 105 -26.46 18.76 28.35
CA LYS A 105 -26.15 19.33 27.04
C LYS A 105 -25.70 18.19 26.13
N ARG A 106 -26.58 17.84 25.18
CA ARG A 106 -26.37 16.75 24.23
C ARG A 106 -25.03 16.97 23.54
N ASN A 107 -24.13 15.99 23.65
CA ASN A 107 -22.74 16.14 23.24
C ASN A 107 -22.66 16.16 21.69
N ARG A 108 -22.89 17.35 21.13
CA ARG A 108 -23.12 17.64 19.70
C ARG A 108 -21.96 17.18 18.81
N GLN A 109 -20.76 17.05 19.38
CA GLN A 109 -19.59 16.50 18.71
C GLN A 109 -19.70 14.98 18.48
N LYS A 110 -20.22 14.24 19.46
CA LYS A 110 -20.45 12.79 19.35
C LYS A 110 -21.53 12.47 18.32
N GLU A 111 -22.58 13.30 18.26
CA GLU A 111 -23.66 13.20 17.27
C GLU A 111 -23.17 13.50 15.84
N ARG A 112 -22.30 14.51 15.67
CA ARG A 112 -21.64 14.79 14.38
C ARG A 112 -20.70 13.68 13.94
N LEU A 113 -19.93 13.09 14.86
CA LEU A 113 -19.03 12.00 14.54
C LEU A 113 -19.81 10.74 14.15
N ALA A 114 -20.86 10.40 14.90
CA ALA A 114 -21.74 9.28 14.59
C ALA A 114 -22.45 9.44 13.24
N ARG A 115 -22.84 10.67 12.87
CA ARG A 115 -23.41 10.94 11.55
C ARG A 115 -22.38 10.73 10.43
N ARG A 116 -21.15 11.18 10.63
CA ARG A 116 -20.06 11.01 9.66
C ARG A 116 -19.67 9.55 9.47
N THR A 117 -19.63 8.76 10.55
CA THR A 117 -19.35 7.32 10.47
C THR A 117 -20.49 6.58 9.79
N ALA A 118 -21.75 6.91 10.10
CA ALA A 118 -22.91 6.33 9.43
C ALA A 118 -22.96 6.68 7.93
N GLU A 119 -22.63 7.93 7.55
CA GLU A 119 -22.50 8.35 6.15
C GLU A 119 -21.37 7.57 5.44
N GLN A 120 -20.21 7.36 6.09
CA GLN A 120 -19.11 6.58 5.53
C GLN A 120 -19.45 5.09 5.41
N GLU A 121 -20.11 4.50 6.40
CA GLU A 121 -20.56 3.11 6.36
C GLU A 121 -21.60 2.92 5.26
N ALA A 122 -22.53 3.85 5.07
CA ALA A 122 -23.49 3.82 3.97
C ALA A 122 -22.80 3.86 2.60
N VAL A 123 -21.82 4.74 2.41
CA VAL A 123 -21.02 4.82 1.16
C VAL A 123 -20.21 3.55 0.94
N VAL A 124 -19.63 2.96 1.99
CA VAL A 124 -18.87 1.71 1.90
C VAL A 124 -19.79 0.53 1.57
N GLU A 125 -20.97 0.46 2.17
CA GLU A 125 -21.96 -0.58 1.88
C GLU A 125 -22.56 -0.43 0.47
N GLU A 126 -22.78 0.80 0.00
CA GLU A 126 -23.17 1.08 -1.38
C GLU A 126 -22.07 0.66 -2.36
N ALA A 127 -20.82 1.05 -2.11
CA ALA A 127 -19.67 0.63 -2.92
C ALA A 127 -19.46 -0.90 -2.93
N LYS A 128 -19.71 -1.60 -1.82
CA LYS A 128 -19.66 -3.06 -1.77
C LYS A 128 -20.80 -3.70 -2.57
N LYS A 129 -22.01 -3.15 -2.53
CA LYS A 129 -23.15 -3.63 -3.33
C LYS A 129 -22.92 -3.39 -4.81
N GLU A 130 -22.36 -2.25 -5.19
CA GLU A 130 -21.96 -1.96 -6.57
C GLU A 130 -20.86 -2.91 -7.05
N ALA A 131 -19.83 -3.16 -6.22
CA ALA A 131 -18.75 -4.10 -6.55
C ALA A 131 -19.24 -5.56 -6.63
N ALA A 132 -20.19 -5.97 -5.78
CA ALA A 132 -20.78 -7.30 -5.83
C ALA A 132 -21.68 -7.52 -7.06
N ASN A 133 -22.30 -6.45 -7.57
CA ASN A 133 -23.10 -6.48 -8.79
C ASN A 133 -22.26 -6.34 -10.06
N GLN A 134 -20.96 -6.04 -9.95
CA GLN A 134 -20.08 -6.02 -11.10
C GLN A 134 -19.71 -7.47 -11.49
N PRO A 135 -19.97 -7.88 -12.73
CA PRO A 135 -19.58 -9.21 -13.18
C PRO A 135 -18.06 -9.35 -13.09
N ASP A 136 -17.57 -10.46 -12.51
CA ASP A 136 -16.14 -10.76 -12.46
C ASP A 136 -15.64 -11.11 -13.87
N PRO A 137 -14.86 -10.21 -14.52
CA PRO A 137 -14.40 -10.45 -15.88
C PRO A 137 -13.53 -11.72 -15.97
N LYS A 138 -12.77 -12.05 -14.91
CA LYS A 138 -11.93 -13.25 -14.87
C LYS A 138 -12.76 -14.52 -14.87
N ALA A 139 -13.87 -14.53 -14.14
CA ALA A 139 -14.78 -15.67 -14.12
C ALA A 139 -15.44 -15.88 -15.49
N ILE A 140 -15.82 -14.80 -16.17
CA ILE A 140 -16.37 -14.84 -17.53
C ILE A 140 -15.33 -15.39 -18.52
N GLU A 141 -14.12 -14.84 -18.52
CA GLU A 141 -13.02 -15.31 -19.36
C GLU A 141 -12.71 -16.80 -19.14
N ARG A 142 -12.66 -17.23 -17.87
CA ARG A 142 -12.45 -18.62 -17.51
C ARG A 142 -13.56 -19.53 -18.03
N ASP A 143 -14.83 -19.13 -17.89
CA ASP A 143 -15.97 -19.91 -18.39
C ASP A 143 -15.93 -20.05 -19.92
N ILE A 144 -15.55 -18.98 -20.64
CA ILE A 144 -15.35 -19.02 -22.10
C ILE A 144 -14.24 -20.01 -22.47
N MET A 145 -13.07 -19.95 -21.80
CA MET A 145 -11.97 -20.88 -22.05
C MET A 145 -12.35 -22.34 -21.76
N LEU A 146 -13.03 -22.59 -20.64
CA LEU A 146 -13.48 -23.94 -20.28
C LEU A 146 -14.46 -24.53 -21.29
N LYS A 147 -15.37 -23.71 -21.84
CA LYS A 147 -16.26 -24.10 -22.92
C LYS A 147 -15.48 -24.46 -24.19
N GLN A 148 -14.48 -23.65 -24.55
CA GLN A 148 -13.61 -23.93 -25.71
C GLN A 148 -12.82 -25.23 -25.54
N PHE A 149 -12.23 -25.45 -24.36
CA PHE A 149 -11.50 -26.70 -24.05
C PHE A 149 -12.43 -27.91 -24.15
N LYS A 150 -13.61 -27.84 -23.52
CA LYS A 150 -14.60 -28.91 -23.57
C LYS A 150 -15.05 -29.25 -25.00
N ALA A 151 -15.28 -28.24 -25.83
CA ALA A 151 -15.65 -28.43 -27.24
C ALA A 151 -14.57 -29.18 -28.05
N GLN A 152 -13.30 -29.11 -27.60
CA GLN A 152 -12.16 -29.74 -28.24
C GLN A 152 -11.69 -31.02 -27.53
N GLY A 153 -12.39 -31.44 -26.46
CA GLY A 153 -11.98 -32.58 -25.64
C GLY A 153 -10.69 -32.33 -24.83
N LEU A 154 -10.33 -31.08 -24.58
CA LEU A 154 -9.16 -30.69 -23.80
C LEU A 154 -9.51 -30.45 -22.32
N ALA A 155 -8.52 -30.62 -21.45
CA ALA A 155 -8.62 -30.33 -20.02
C ALA A 155 -7.51 -29.36 -19.59
N GLU A 156 -7.86 -28.36 -18.78
CA GLU A 156 -6.91 -27.39 -18.23
C GLU A 156 -6.10 -28.03 -17.09
N LYS A 157 -4.76 -27.96 -17.18
CA LYS A 157 -3.85 -28.21 -16.04
C LYS A 157 -3.31 -26.89 -15.53
N GLY A 158 -3.48 -26.62 -14.24
CA GLY A 158 -2.95 -25.41 -13.60
C GLY A 158 -1.42 -25.43 -13.55
N ILE A 159 -0.78 -24.41 -14.12
CA ILE A 159 0.66 -24.17 -14.00
C ILE A 159 0.89 -23.03 -13.00
N ARG A 160 2.00 -23.11 -12.25
CA ARG A 160 2.38 -22.07 -11.29
C ARG A 160 2.52 -20.71 -12.02
N PRO A 161 1.89 -19.64 -11.52
CA PRO A 161 1.94 -18.32 -12.15
C PRO A 161 3.24 -17.58 -11.76
N ASP A 162 4.37 -18.07 -12.25
CA ASP A 162 5.68 -17.43 -12.07
C ASP A 162 6.35 -17.14 -13.43
N GLY A 163 7.56 -16.58 -13.41
CA GLY A 163 8.30 -16.28 -14.64
C GLY A 163 8.68 -17.51 -15.48
N HIS A 164 8.52 -18.73 -14.95
CA HIS A 164 8.80 -19.99 -15.65
C HIS A 164 7.55 -20.68 -16.21
N CYS A 165 6.38 -20.04 -16.13
CA CYS A 165 5.10 -20.65 -16.50
C CYS A 165 5.08 -21.18 -17.94
N LEU A 166 5.58 -20.44 -18.94
CA LEU A 166 5.60 -20.85 -20.34
C LEU A 166 6.41 -22.14 -20.54
N PHE A 167 7.64 -22.16 -20.02
CA PHE A 167 8.52 -23.31 -20.14
C PHE A 167 8.03 -24.51 -19.33
N SER A 168 7.37 -24.27 -18.19
CA SER A 168 6.74 -25.31 -17.37
C SER A 168 5.54 -25.93 -18.09
N ALA A 169 4.72 -25.12 -18.75
CA ALA A 169 3.59 -25.59 -19.56
C ALA A 169 4.06 -26.45 -20.73
N VAL A 170 5.09 -25.99 -21.47
CA VAL A 170 5.68 -26.77 -22.57
C VAL A 170 6.31 -28.07 -22.06
N ALA A 171 7.07 -28.02 -20.96
CA ALA A 171 7.67 -29.21 -20.35
C ALA A 171 6.61 -30.25 -19.97
N ASP A 172 5.50 -29.81 -19.38
CA ASP A 172 4.37 -30.66 -19.02
C ASP A 172 3.75 -31.32 -20.26
N GLN A 173 3.44 -30.54 -21.31
CA GLN A 173 2.85 -31.05 -22.55
C GLN A 173 3.77 -32.06 -23.26
N LEU A 174 5.07 -31.75 -23.37
CA LEU A 174 6.05 -32.68 -23.95
C LEU A 174 6.12 -34.00 -23.17
N SER A 175 6.02 -33.93 -21.83
CA SER A 175 6.00 -35.11 -20.97
C SER A 175 4.76 -35.97 -21.21
N GLN A 176 3.59 -35.34 -21.35
CA GLN A 176 2.34 -36.05 -21.66
C GLN A 176 2.38 -36.71 -23.05
N MET A 177 3.07 -36.09 -24.01
CA MET A 177 3.27 -36.64 -25.36
C MET A 177 4.37 -37.70 -25.44
N GLY A 178 5.10 -37.96 -24.34
CA GLY A 178 6.23 -38.89 -24.33
C GLY A 178 7.47 -38.38 -25.10
N ILE A 179 7.56 -37.07 -25.34
CA ILE A 179 8.69 -36.45 -26.03
C ILE A 179 9.78 -36.12 -25.00
N PRO A 180 11.02 -36.62 -25.18
CA PRO A 180 12.12 -36.28 -24.28
C PRO A 180 12.49 -34.80 -24.43
N LEU A 181 12.77 -34.13 -23.31
CA LEU A 181 13.23 -32.75 -23.24
C LEU A 181 14.69 -32.59 -23.70
N GLY A 182 15.41 -33.69 -23.91
CA GLY A 182 16.73 -33.72 -24.53
C GLY A 182 17.89 -33.83 -23.54
N THR A 183 17.61 -33.96 -22.24
CA THR A 183 18.63 -34.36 -21.27
C THR A 183 18.47 -35.85 -21.01
N GLY A 184 19.53 -36.65 -21.11
CA GLY A 184 19.47 -38.09 -20.79
C GLY A 184 18.96 -38.38 -19.36
N SER A 185 18.91 -37.35 -18.51
CA SER A 185 18.37 -37.30 -17.16
C SER A 185 16.90 -36.86 -17.06
N ASP A 186 16.14 -36.78 -18.16
CA ASP A 186 14.75 -36.27 -18.13
C ASP A 186 13.83 -37.07 -17.20
N ALA A 187 14.11 -38.35 -17.00
CA ALA A 187 13.38 -39.19 -16.05
C ALA A 187 13.72 -38.90 -14.57
N GLU A 188 14.89 -38.29 -14.31
CA GLU A 188 15.39 -37.98 -12.96
C GLU A 188 15.06 -36.55 -12.52
N LEU A 189 14.69 -35.67 -13.47
CA LEU A 189 14.30 -34.30 -13.18
C LEU A 189 12.92 -34.26 -12.52
N LYS A 190 12.89 -33.67 -11.31
CA LYS A 190 11.63 -33.35 -10.63
C LYS A 190 10.76 -32.43 -11.48
N GLU A 191 9.44 -32.54 -11.36
CA GLU A 191 8.47 -31.77 -12.14
C GLU A 191 8.73 -30.25 -12.07
N ASP A 192 9.11 -29.75 -10.90
CA ASP A 192 9.46 -28.35 -10.63
C ASP A 192 10.82 -27.91 -11.21
N GLN A 193 11.54 -28.79 -11.90
CA GLN A 193 12.85 -28.51 -12.49
C GLN A 193 12.89 -28.76 -14.01
N ARG A 194 11.86 -29.41 -14.57
CA ARG A 194 11.78 -29.75 -16.01
C ARG A 194 11.83 -28.51 -16.91
N TYR A 195 11.30 -27.38 -16.44
CA TYR A 195 11.35 -26.11 -17.18
C TYR A 195 12.79 -25.68 -17.52
N LYS A 196 13.79 -26.08 -16.71
CA LYS A 196 15.20 -25.71 -16.95
C LYS A 196 15.74 -26.36 -18.22
N ALA A 197 15.35 -27.60 -18.50
CA ALA A 197 15.73 -28.28 -19.73
C ALA A 197 15.13 -27.56 -20.94
N VAL A 198 13.84 -27.24 -20.86
CA VAL A 198 13.11 -26.52 -21.93
C VAL A 198 13.68 -25.11 -22.16
N ARG A 199 14.02 -24.35 -21.10
CA ARG A 199 14.71 -23.06 -21.23
C ARG A 199 16.04 -23.17 -21.97
N LYS A 200 16.87 -24.14 -21.57
CA LYS A 200 18.17 -24.38 -22.21
C LYS A 200 18.00 -24.79 -23.67
N ALA A 201 16.98 -25.59 -23.98
CA ALA A 201 16.66 -26.00 -25.34
C ALA A 201 16.28 -24.79 -26.21
N ALA A 202 15.38 -23.92 -25.73
CA ALA A 202 15.01 -22.68 -26.41
C ALA A 202 16.22 -21.78 -26.66
N ALA A 203 16.99 -21.50 -25.61
CA ALA A 203 18.17 -20.64 -25.66
C ALA A 203 19.21 -21.16 -26.65
N ARG A 204 19.51 -22.47 -26.62
CA ARG A 204 20.44 -23.11 -27.55
C ARG A 204 19.97 -23.03 -29.00
N TYR A 205 18.68 -23.17 -29.24
CA TYR A 205 18.13 -23.06 -30.60
C TYR A 205 18.26 -21.64 -31.14
N ILE A 206 17.93 -20.64 -30.33
CA ILE A 206 18.03 -19.21 -30.66
C ILE A 206 19.48 -18.83 -30.96
N GLU A 207 20.41 -19.26 -30.11
CA GLU A 207 21.86 -19.06 -30.29
C GLU A 207 22.37 -19.71 -31.59
N GLY A 208 21.86 -20.89 -31.94
CA GLY A 208 22.23 -21.61 -33.16
C GLY A 208 21.62 -21.07 -34.46
N HIS A 209 20.60 -20.21 -34.37
CA HIS A 209 19.88 -19.67 -35.54
C HIS A 209 19.72 -18.15 -35.48
N PRO A 210 20.82 -17.38 -35.33
CA PRO A 210 20.76 -15.94 -35.11
C PRO A 210 19.99 -15.20 -36.20
N GLY A 211 20.11 -15.63 -37.46
CA GLY A 211 19.45 -15.00 -38.60
C GLY A 211 17.94 -14.98 -38.51
N ASP A 212 17.34 -15.94 -37.80
CA ASP A 212 15.90 -16.00 -37.60
C ASP A 212 15.46 -15.04 -36.49
N PHE A 213 16.27 -14.77 -35.46
CA PHE A 213 15.82 -14.05 -34.27
C PHE A 213 16.29 -12.60 -34.19
N LEU A 214 17.47 -12.27 -34.73
CA LEU A 214 18.12 -10.97 -34.54
C LEU A 214 17.25 -9.77 -34.94
N ALA A 215 16.38 -9.91 -35.94
CA ALA A 215 15.50 -8.83 -36.41
C ALA A 215 14.43 -8.41 -35.39
N TRP A 216 14.18 -9.24 -34.37
CA TRP A 216 13.15 -9.02 -33.35
C TRP A 216 13.72 -8.78 -31.94
N LEU A 217 15.05 -8.74 -31.81
CA LEU A 217 15.72 -8.50 -30.53
C LEU A 217 16.12 -7.03 -30.39
N ASP A 218 15.76 -6.44 -29.25
CA ASP A 218 16.18 -5.09 -28.86
C ASP A 218 17.58 -5.07 -28.23
N GLU A 219 18.12 -6.24 -27.87
CA GLU A 219 19.40 -6.41 -27.21
C GLU A 219 20.31 -7.42 -27.96
N PRO A 220 21.63 -7.40 -27.70
CA PRO A 220 22.55 -8.37 -28.30
C PRO A 220 22.12 -9.81 -28.00
N LEU A 221 22.18 -10.66 -29.03
CA LEU A 221 21.75 -12.07 -28.96
C LEU A 221 22.31 -12.81 -27.75
N ASP A 222 23.61 -12.68 -27.48
CA ASP A 222 24.27 -13.38 -26.39
C ASP A 222 23.66 -13.03 -25.02
N LYS A 223 23.32 -11.74 -24.82
CA LYS A 223 22.67 -11.27 -23.59
C LYS A 223 21.25 -11.80 -23.48
N TYR A 224 20.50 -11.77 -24.58
CA TYR A 224 19.14 -12.31 -24.63
C TYR A 224 19.11 -13.81 -24.29
N VAL A 225 20.01 -14.58 -24.92
CA VAL A 225 20.15 -16.03 -24.71
C VAL A 225 20.51 -16.34 -23.25
N GLU A 226 21.49 -15.63 -22.67
CA GLU A 226 21.87 -15.78 -21.26
C GLU A 226 20.67 -15.48 -20.34
N LYS A 227 19.97 -14.38 -20.59
CA LYS A 227 18.80 -13.94 -19.82
C LYS A 227 17.69 -14.99 -19.85
N ILE A 228 17.33 -15.51 -21.02
CA ILE A 228 16.29 -16.54 -21.16
C ILE A 228 16.70 -17.86 -20.50
N ARG A 229 17.98 -18.25 -20.63
CA ARG A 229 18.53 -19.51 -20.11
C ARG A 229 18.62 -19.53 -18.59
N ASP A 230 19.18 -18.48 -17.99
CA ASP A 230 19.68 -18.50 -16.61
C ASP A 230 18.77 -17.77 -15.62
N THR A 231 17.77 -17.04 -16.09
CA THR A 231 16.87 -16.25 -15.23
C THR A 231 15.41 -16.70 -15.31
N ALA A 232 14.56 -16.04 -14.52
CA ALA A 232 13.10 -16.20 -14.56
C ALA A 232 12.43 -15.25 -15.57
N GLU A 233 13.15 -14.83 -16.62
CA GLU A 233 12.58 -14.01 -17.68
C GLU A 233 11.39 -14.73 -18.31
N TRP A 234 10.35 -13.94 -18.59
CA TRP A 234 9.11 -14.42 -19.20
C TRP A 234 9.40 -14.83 -20.63
N GLY A 235 8.96 -16.03 -21.01
CA GLY A 235 9.01 -16.46 -22.40
C GLY A 235 7.92 -15.79 -23.23
N GLY A 236 8.18 -15.60 -24.51
CA GLY A 236 7.25 -15.05 -25.47
C GLY A 236 7.20 -15.86 -26.77
N HIS A 237 6.91 -15.16 -27.87
CA HIS A 237 6.78 -15.77 -29.19
C HIS A 237 8.08 -16.41 -29.69
N LEU A 238 9.23 -15.76 -29.46
CA LEU A 238 10.53 -16.25 -29.92
C LEU A 238 10.88 -17.60 -29.27
N GLU A 239 10.61 -17.73 -27.97
CA GLU A 239 10.81 -18.97 -27.23
C GLU A 239 9.87 -20.07 -27.74
N LEU A 240 8.60 -19.75 -27.99
CA LEU A 240 7.64 -20.72 -28.53
C LEU A 240 8.07 -21.22 -29.91
N LEU A 241 8.51 -20.32 -30.79
CA LEU A 241 9.02 -20.68 -32.11
C LEU A 241 10.25 -21.59 -31.99
N ALA A 242 11.21 -21.20 -31.15
CA ALA A 242 12.42 -21.97 -30.90
C ALA A 242 12.10 -23.37 -30.36
N LEU A 243 11.15 -23.48 -29.43
CA LEU A 243 10.72 -24.75 -28.82
C LEU A 243 9.99 -25.64 -29.82
N ALA A 244 9.07 -25.08 -30.60
CA ALA A 244 8.37 -25.79 -31.66
C ALA A 244 9.36 -26.42 -32.66
N LYS A 245 10.38 -25.65 -33.06
CA LYS A 245 11.44 -26.13 -33.95
C LYS A 245 12.37 -27.15 -33.28
N THR A 246 12.72 -26.94 -32.02
CA THR A 246 13.64 -27.83 -31.29
C THR A 246 13.06 -29.21 -31.07
N TYR A 247 11.79 -29.28 -30.67
CA TYR A 247 11.11 -30.54 -30.40
C TYR A 247 10.35 -31.11 -31.62
N ASN A 248 10.37 -30.38 -32.74
CA ASN A 248 9.61 -30.71 -33.95
C ASN A 248 8.12 -30.97 -33.66
N VAL A 249 7.52 -30.03 -32.92
CA VAL A 249 6.11 -30.05 -32.52
C VAL A 249 5.41 -28.78 -32.97
N GLU A 250 4.10 -28.87 -33.14
CA GLU A 250 3.23 -27.71 -33.29
C GLU A 250 2.73 -27.26 -31.92
N ILE A 251 2.91 -25.98 -31.59
CA ILE A 251 2.40 -25.41 -30.33
C ILE A 251 1.19 -24.54 -30.66
N CYS A 252 0.01 -24.95 -30.20
CA CYS A 252 -1.23 -24.19 -30.36
C CYS A 252 -1.51 -23.35 -29.11
N VAL A 253 -1.60 -22.02 -29.27
CA VAL A 253 -1.95 -21.11 -28.18
C VAL A 253 -3.45 -20.79 -28.23
N CYS A 254 -4.19 -21.24 -27.21
CA CYS A 254 -5.60 -20.93 -27.05
C CYS A 254 -5.77 -19.61 -26.28
N LYS A 255 -6.65 -18.73 -26.77
CA LYS A 255 -6.98 -17.42 -26.18
C LYS A 255 -8.49 -17.24 -26.14
N THR A 256 -8.98 -16.39 -25.23
CA THR A 256 -10.41 -16.09 -25.09
C THR A 256 -11.00 -15.44 -26.34
N GLU A 257 -10.23 -14.56 -26.99
CA GLU A 257 -10.62 -13.85 -28.21
C GLU A 257 -9.60 -14.04 -29.33
N GLY A 258 -10.10 -14.23 -30.55
CA GLY A 258 -9.30 -14.38 -31.78
C GLY A 258 -9.06 -15.83 -32.21
N PRO A 259 -8.54 -16.03 -33.44
CA PRO A 259 -8.17 -17.36 -33.94
C PRO A 259 -7.02 -17.93 -33.11
N LYS A 260 -6.93 -19.26 -33.07
CA LYS A 260 -5.76 -19.96 -32.53
C LYS A 260 -4.52 -19.51 -33.29
N ILE A 261 -3.42 -19.31 -32.56
CA ILE A 261 -2.11 -18.94 -33.11
C ILE A 261 -1.13 -20.06 -32.78
#